data_AF-A0A6L3XAU2-F1
#
_entry.id   AF-A0A6L3XAU2-F1
#
_cell.length_a   1.000
_cell.length_b   1.000
_cell.length_c   1.000
_cell.angle_alpha   90.00
_cell.angle_beta   90.00
_cell.angle_gamma   90.00
#
_symmetry.space_group_name_H-M   'P 1'
#
loop_
_entity.id
_entity.type
_entity.pdbx_description
1 polymer ?
#
loop_
_entity_poly.entity_id
_entity_poly.type
_entity_poly.pdbx_seq_one_letter_code
_entity_poly.pdbx_strand_id
1 'polypeptide(L)'
;DYPGGRPRLIDELARGDQPGTEAVIVINERLLAIRELLTGYLGESGVPEMEQLLKTVGLVSSACQVTDISKLLPNRDAQAEQHAEPQPVAASPVQQVTDWRSVQVTSRADAQLMLEKAKQYFAQYEPSHPAPLMIERVQRLSELNFMDIIRDLAPDGVNQLENIFGRRE
;
A
#
# COMPACT_ATOMS: atom_id res chain seq x y z
N ASP A 1 14.62 2.65 7.33
CA ASP A 1 13.27 2.06 7.19
C ASP A 1 12.60 2.49 5.91
N TYR A 2 11.77 1.62 5.32
CA TYR A 2 10.93 1.94 4.17
C TYR A 2 9.73 2.78 4.62
N PRO A 3 9.36 3.88 3.92
CA PRO A 3 8.19 4.68 4.29
C PRO A 3 6.93 3.81 4.26
N GLY A 4 6.21 3.72 5.38
CA GLY A 4 5.04 2.84 5.55
C GLY A 4 5.35 1.38 5.92
N GLY A 5 6.61 1.05 6.20
CA GLY A 5 7.03 -0.20 6.81
C GLY A 5 7.08 -1.41 5.86
N ARG A 6 7.51 -2.55 6.43
CA ARG A 6 7.67 -3.82 5.70
C ARG A 6 6.39 -4.34 5.04
N PRO A 7 5.19 -4.23 5.66
CA PRO A 7 3.95 -4.68 5.03
C PRO A 7 3.62 -3.92 3.75
N ARG A 8 3.88 -2.61 3.71
CA ARG A 8 3.67 -1.78 2.52
C ARG A 8 4.64 -2.14 1.40
N LEU A 9 5.91 -2.36 1.73
CA LEU A 9 6.90 -2.80 0.75
C LEU A 9 6.50 -4.13 0.09
N ILE A 10 6.02 -5.10 0.86
CA ILE A 10 5.58 -6.40 0.33
C ILE A 10 4.38 -6.23 -0.61
N ASP A 11 3.41 -5.39 -0.22
CA ASP A 11 2.23 -5.08 -1.04
C ASP A 11 2.60 -4.36 -2.35
N GLU A 12 3.52 -3.40 -2.30
CA GLU A 12 4.01 -2.70 -3.50
C GLU A 12 4.79 -3.63 -4.44
N LEU A 13 5.56 -4.57 -3.90
CA LEU A 13 6.24 -5.60 -4.70
C LEU A 13 5.24 -6.59 -5.32
N ALA A 14 4.19 -6.97 -4.59
CA ALA A 14 3.17 -7.92 -5.04
C ALA A 14 2.27 -7.37 -6.18
N ARG A 15 2.10 -6.05 -6.27
CA ARG A 15 1.22 -5.41 -7.26
C ARG A 15 1.73 -5.48 -8.70
N GLY A 16 3.00 -5.79 -8.95
CA GLY A 16 3.53 -6.00 -10.30
C GLY A 16 3.58 -4.76 -11.23
N ASP A 17 2.96 -3.64 -10.87
CA ASP A 17 2.81 -2.44 -11.70
C ASP A 17 4.11 -1.66 -11.98
N GLN A 18 5.24 -2.07 -11.39
CA GLN A 18 6.52 -1.39 -11.58
C GLN A 18 7.46 -2.22 -12.48
N PRO A 19 8.15 -1.59 -13.45
CA PRO A 19 9.12 -2.28 -14.31
C PRO A 19 10.28 -2.89 -13.51
N GLY A 20 10.54 -2.38 -12.29
CA GLY A 20 11.51 -2.96 -11.36
C GLY A 20 11.10 -4.35 -10.85
N THR A 21 9.82 -4.58 -10.60
CA THR A 21 9.30 -5.86 -10.08
C THR A 21 9.43 -6.96 -11.13
N GLU A 22 9.06 -6.68 -12.38
CA GLU A 22 9.27 -7.60 -13.51
C GLU A 22 10.76 -7.91 -13.71
N ALA A 23 11.62 -6.88 -13.64
CA ALA A 23 13.06 -7.06 -13.77
C ALA A 23 13.64 -8.00 -12.69
N VAL A 24 13.16 -7.92 -11.45
CA VAL A 24 13.63 -8.79 -10.35
C VAL A 24 13.31 -10.26 -10.62
N ILE A 25 12.13 -10.57 -11.17
CA ILE A 25 11.75 -11.93 -11.53
C ILE A 25 12.69 -12.46 -12.62
N VAL A 26 12.89 -11.67 -13.69
CA VAL A 26 13.80 -12.04 -14.79
C VAL A 26 15.24 -12.21 -14.31
N ILE A 27 15.71 -11.36 -13.38
CA ILE A 27 17.05 -11.48 -12.79
C ILE A 27 17.18 -12.79 -12.00
N ASN A 28 16.16 -13.19 -11.24
CA ASN A 28 16.17 -14.44 -10.49
C ASN A 28 16.32 -15.64 -11.43
N GLU A 29 15.50 -15.72 -12.47
CA GLU A 29 15.53 -16.80 -13.47
C GLU A 29 16.90 -16.89 -14.15
N ARG A 30 17.46 -15.75 -14.56
CA ARG A 30 18.77 -15.70 -15.20
C ARG A 30 19.89 -16.13 -14.26
N LEU A 31 19.85 -15.73 -12.99
CA LEU A 31 20.85 -16.14 -12.01
C LEU A 31 20.84 -17.65 -11.77
N LEU A 32 19.65 -18.27 -11.72
CA LEU A 32 19.52 -19.72 -11.62
C LEU A 32 20.08 -20.42 -12.87
N ALA A 33 19.76 -19.91 -14.06
CA ALA A 33 20.28 -20.46 -15.32
C ALA A 33 21.80 -20.35 -15.42
N ILE A 34 22.39 -19.23 -14.99
CA ILE A 34 23.84 -19.03 -14.94
C ILE A 34 24.48 -20.05 -13.99
N ARG A 35 23.92 -20.25 -12.79
CA ARG A 35 24.44 -21.24 -11.84
C ARG A 35 24.41 -22.64 -12.43
N GLU A 36 23.31 -23.03 -13.08
CA GLU A 36 23.17 -24.35 -13.69
C GLU A 36 24.22 -24.59 -14.78
N LEU A 37 24.41 -23.61 -15.67
CA LEU A 37 25.43 -23.66 -16.71
C LEU A 37 26.84 -23.77 -16.12
N LEU A 38 27.17 -22.92 -15.13
CA LEU A 38 28.49 -22.96 -14.50
C LEU A 38 28.74 -24.30 -13.80
N THR A 39 27.72 -24.86 -13.15
CA THR A 39 27.82 -26.18 -12.49
C THR A 39 28.01 -27.28 -13.52
N GLY A 40 27.32 -27.20 -14.67
CA GLY A 40 27.47 -28.16 -15.76
C GLY A 40 28.86 -28.13 -16.41
N TYR A 41 29.48 -26.97 -16.57
CA TYR A 41 30.79 -26.84 -17.22
C TYR A 41 31.98 -26.98 -16.27
N LEU A 42 31.88 -26.48 -15.03
CA LEU A 42 33.00 -26.43 -14.08
C LEU A 42 32.88 -27.45 -12.93
N GLY A 43 31.73 -28.13 -12.80
CA GLY A 43 31.41 -28.98 -11.66
C GLY A 43 31.13 -28.19 -10.37
N GLU A 44 30.65 -28.87 -9.32
CA GLU A 44 30.28 -28.22 -8.05
C GLU A 44 31.45 -27.50 -7.35
N SER A 45 32.69 -27.92 -7.60
CA SER A 45 33.87 -27.31 -6.97
C SER A 45 34.40 -26.07 -7.70
N GLY A 46 33.96 -25.81 -8.94
CA GLY A 46 34.45 -24.71 -9.78
C GLY A 46 33.50 -23.52 -9.86
N VAL A 47 32.32 -23.60 -9.25
CA VAL A 47 31.34 -22.50 -9.20
C VAL A 47 31.71 -21.44 -8.16
N PRO A 48 31.51 -20.15 -8.45
CA PRO A 48 31.68 -19.09 -7.46
C PRO A 48 30.61 -19.18 -6.36
N GLU A 49 30.90 -18.64 -5.19
CA GLU A 49 29.95 -18.59 -4.08
C GLU A 49 28.77 -17.66 -4.44
N MET A 50 27.60 -18.25 -4.70
CA MET A 50 26.40 -17.53 -5.11
C MET A 50 25.22 -17.71 -4.14
N GLU A 51 25.39 -18.44 -3.04
CA GLU A 51 24.28 -18.83 -2.16
C GLU A 51 23.57 -17.63 -1.53
N GLN A 52 24.33 -16.66 -1.01
CA GLN A 52 23.74 -15.48 -0.39
C GLN A 52 23.02 -14.60 -1.41
N LEU A 53 23.58 -14.47 -2.62
CA LEU A 53 22.96 -13.73 -3.71
C LEU A 53 21.64 -14.37 -4.14
N LEU A 54 21.64 -15.69 -4.36
CA LEU A 54 20.45 -16.45 -4.74
C LEU A 54 19.38 -16.39 -3.66
N LYS A 55 19.75 -16.52 -2.38
CA LYS A 55 18.82 -16.38 -1.26
C LYS A 55 18.18 -14.99 -1.23
N THR A 56 18.99 -13.94 -1.38
CA THR A 56 18.52 -12.56 -1.31
C THR A 56 17.59 -12.23 -2.49
N VAL A 57 18.01 -12.54 -3.71
CA VAL A 57 17.19 -12.30 -4.92
C VAL A 57 15.96 -13.20 -4.94
N GLY A 58 16.06 -14.44 -4.43
CA GLY A 58 14.93 -15.35 -4.21
C GLY A 58 13.88 -14.79 -3.28
N LEU A 59 14.30 -14.19 -2.16
CA LEU A 59 13.40 -13.58 -1.19
C LEU A 59 12.63 -12.38 -1.78
N VAL A 60 13.32 -11.53 -2.55
CA VAL A 60 12.66 -10.37 -3.19
C VAL A 60 11.75 -10.83 -4.33
N SER A 61 12.20 -11.78 -5.15
CA SER A 61 11.39 -12.36 -6.24
C SER A 61 10.15 -13.07 -5.72
N SER A 62 10.22 -13.77 -4.58
CA SER A 62 9.05 -14.43 -4.01
C SER A 62 8.03 -13.39 -3.54
N ALA A 63 8.47 -12.30 -2.90
CA ALA A 63 7.60 -11.19 -2.52
C ALA A 63 6.91 -10.53 -3.72
N CYS A 64 7.55 -10.52 -4.89
CA CYS A 64 6.98 -10.00 -6.15
C CYS A 64 5.87 -10.91 -6.72
N GLN A 65 5.88 -12.20 -6.39
CA GLN A 65 4.94 -13.20 -6.91
C GLN A 65 3.77 -13.49 -5.96
N VAL A 66 3.76 -12.90 -4.75
CA VAL A 66 2.67 -13.09 -3.78
C VAL A 66 1.45 -12.26 -4.17
N THR A 67 0.71 -12.69 -5.19
CA THR A 67 -0.64 -12.17 -5.48
C THR A 67 -1.72 -12.98 -4.73
N ASP A 68 -1.33 -14.03 -3.98
CA ASP A 68 -2.26 -14.96 -3.35
C ASP A 68 -1.98 -15.07 -1.85
N ILE A 69 -2.69 -14.26 -1.06
CA ILE A 69 -2.66 -14.25 0.41
C ILE A 69 -3.13 -15.61 0.98
N SER A 70 -3.71 -16.49 0.15
CA SER A 70 -4.15 -17.84 0.52
C SER A 70 -3.02 -18.80 0.89
N LYS A 71 -1.76 -18.54 0.52
CA LYS A 71 -0.63 -19.46 0.80
C LYS A 71 0.19 -19.14 2.05
N LEU A 72 -0.20 -18.14 2.84
CA LEU A 72 0.51 -17.74 4.07
C LEU A 72 -0.04 -18.35 5.37
N LEU A 73 -0.93 -19.34 5.31
CA LEU A 73 -1.29 -20.15 6.48
C LEU A 73 -0.66 -21.54 6.39
N PRO A 74 0.59 -21.73 6.86
CA PRO A 74 1.06 -23.08 7.17
C PRO A 74 0.33 -23.56 8.43
N ASN A 75 -0.61 -24.47 8.19
CA ASN A 75 -1.01 -25.53 9.12
C ASN A 75 -1.66 -25.09 10.45
N ARG A 76 -2.98 -24.92 10.43
CA ARG A 76 -3.78 -24.90 11.66
C ARG A 76 -5.22 -25.33 11.41
N ASP A 77 -5.41 -26.53 10.86
CA ASP A 77 -6.62 -27.35 11.04
C ASP A 77 -6.32 -28.81 10.63
N ALA A 78 -5.25 -29.37 11.18
CA ALA A 78 -5.18 -30.81 11.39
C ALA A 78 -5.62 -31.05 12.83
N GLN A 79 -6.81 -31.65 12.97
CA GLN A 79 -7.49 -32.10 14.20
C GLN A 79 -8.50 -31.14 14.85
N ALA A 80 -9.68 -31.08 14.25
CA ALA A 80 -10.96 -31.11 14.96
C ALA A 80 -12.01 -31.84 14.09
N GLU A 81 -12.09 -33.14 14.31
CA GLU A 81 -13.30 -33.96 14.41
C GLU A 81 -14.39 -33.95 13.32
N GLN A 82 -14.54 -35.15 12.77
CA GLN A 82 -15.68 -35.84 12.18
C GLN A 82 -17.10 -35.43 12.66
N HIS A 83 -18.06 -35.64 11.75
CA HIS A 83 -19.54 -35.66 11.84
C HIS A 83 -20.32 -34.34 11.70
N ALA A 84 -20.98 -34.14 10.55
CA ALA A 84 -22.45 -34.11 10.39
C ALA A 84 -22.89 -33.54 9.01
N GLU A 85 -24.04 -34.00 8.53
CA GLU A 85 -24.65 -33.83 7.20
C GLU A 85 -24.79 -32.41 6.60
N PRO A 86 -24.94 -32.31 5.26
CA PRO A 86 -25.14 -31.04 4.56
C PRO A 86 -26.59 -30.52 4.70
N GLN A 87 -26.77 -29.40 5.38
CA GLN A 87 -27.96 -28.55 5.25
C GLN A 87 -27.63 -27.25 4.50
N PRO A 88 -28.51 -26.78 3.59
CA PRO A 88 -28.26 -25.59 2.80
C PRO A 88 -28.54 -24.35 3.65
N VAL A 89 -27.48 -23.72 4.15
CA VAL A 89 -27.57 -22.39 4.76
C VAL A 89 -27.47 -21.33 3.68
N ALA A 90 -28.52 -20.51 3.63
CA ALA A 90 -28.67 -19.35 2.78
C ALA A 90 -27.40 -18.50 2.77
N ALA A 91 -26.95 -18.14 1.57
CA ALA A 91 -25.84 -17.23 1.34
C ALA A 91 -26.13 -15.89 2.00
N SER A 92 -25.54 -15.66 3.17
CA SER A 92 -25.35 -14.30 3.67
C SER A 92 -24.38 -13.61 2.71
N PRO A 93 -24.63 -12.34 2.31
CA PRO A 93 -23.69 -11.63 1.48
C PRO A 93 -22.40 -11.52 2.27
N VAL A 94 -21.37 -12.22 1.78
CA VAL A 94 -19.99 -12.02 2.21
C VAL A 94 -19.73 -10.54 2.00
N GLN A 95 -19.68 -9.81 3.10
CA GLN A 95 -19.36 -8.39 3.10
C GLN A 95 -17.94 -8.32 2.55
N GLN A 96 -17.83 -8.02 1.26
CA GLN A 96 -16.55 -7.83 0.61
C GLN A 96 -15.85 -6.77 1.43
N VAL A 97 -14.82 -7.18 2.16
CA VAL A 97 -13.93 -6.29 2.86
C VAL A 97 -13.32 -5.46 1.75
N THR A 98 -13.92 -4.29 1.49
CA THR A 98 -13.38 -3.31 0.55
C THR A 98 -11.99 -3.05 1.06
N ASP A 99 -11.00 -3.55 0.32
CA ASP A 99 -9.60 -3.41 0.69
C ASP A 99 -9.30 -1.91 0.66
N TRP A 100 -9.39 -1.27 1.83
CA TRP A 100 -9.25 0.17 1.98
C TRP A 100 -7.89 0.67 1.45
N ARG A 101 -6.94 -0.25 1.25
CA ARG A 101 -5.60 -0.03 0.71
C ARG A 101 -5.55 0.00 -0.83
N SER A 102 -6.61 -0.42 -1.51
CA SER A 102 -6.80 -0.28 -2.97
C SER A 102 -7.83 0.79 -3.34
N VAL A 103 -8.40 1.50 -2.34
CA VAL A 103 -9.33 2.60 -2.58
C VAL A 103 -8.56 3.73 -3.27
N GLN A 104 -8.73 3.82 -4.58
CA GLN A 104 -8.36 5.00 -5.33
C GLN A 104 -9.28 6.14 -4.92
N VAL A 105 -8.69 7.25 -4.51
CA VAL A 105 -9.43 8.48 -4.23
C VAL A 105 -9.79 9.09 -5.57
N THR A 106 -11.02 8.86 -6.03
CA THR A 106 -11.51 9.33 -7.34
C THR A 106 -12.41 10.55 -7.21
N SER A 107 -12.88 10.84 -6.00
CA SER A 107 -13.77 11.96 -5.71
C SER A 107 -13.36 12.74 -4.47
N ARG A 108 -13.88 13.96 -4.34
CA ARG A 108 -13.72 14.79 -3.14
C ARG A 108 -14.34 14.11 -1.90
N ALA A 109 -15.46 13.40 -2.09
CA ALA A 109 -16.12 12.67 -1.01
C ALA A 109 -15.21 11.55 -0.46
N ASP A 110 -14.51 10.83 -1.34
CA ASP A 110 -13.53 9.80 -0.94
C ASP A 110 -12.39 10.43 -0.12
N ALA A 111 -11.87 11.57 -0.58
CA ALA A 111 -10.81 12.29 0.14
C ALA A 111 -11.26 12.72 1.54
N GLN A 112 -12.48 13.24 1.66
CA GLN A 112 -13.05 13.70 2.93
C GLN A 112 -13.27 12.54 3.91
N LEU A 113 -13.73 11.39 3.41
CA LEU A 113 -13.85 10.16 4.20
C LEU A 113 -12.49 9.64 4.71
N MET A 114 -11.45 9.70 3.88
CA MET A 114 -10.11 9.27 4.29
C MET A 114 -9.48 10.21 5.32
N LEU A 115 -9.68 11.52 5.17
CA LEU A 115 -9.29 12.50 6.17
C LEU A 115 -9.99 12.25 7.51
N GLU A 116 -11.29 11.91 7.50
CA GLU A 116 -12.01 11.61 8.74
C GLU A 116 -11.45 10.36 9.44
N LYS A 117 -11.14 9.30 8.68
CA LYS A 117 -10.49 8.09 9.22
C LYS A 117 -9.12 8.40 9.84
N ALA A 118 -8.30 9.23 9.17
CA ALA A 118 -7.00 9.63 9.67
C ALA A 118 -7.13 10.46 10.97
N LYS A 119 -8.06 11.42 11.00
CA LYS A 119 -8.38 12.21 12.20
C LYS A 119 -8.81 11.31 13.37
N GLN A 120 -9.67 10.32 13.12
CA GLN A 120 -10.12 9.37 14.14
C GLN A 120 -8.96 8.57 14.74
N TYR A 121 -8.03 8.11 13.89
CA TYR A 121 -6.82 7.41 14.34
C TYR A 121 -5.98 8.27 15.29
N PHE A 122 -5.64 9.49 14.90
CA PHE A 122 -4.84 10.38 15.75
C PHE A 122 -5.58 10.74 17.03
N ALA A 123 -6.88 10.99 16.98
CA ALA A 123 -7.67 11.28 18.18
C ALA A 123 -7.67 10.10 19.18
N GLN A 124 -7.62 8.86 18.69
CA GLN A 124 -7.69 7.65 19.52
C GLN A 124 -6.32 7.20 20.04
N TYR A 125 -5.28 7.24 19.21
CA TYR A 125 -3.96 6.68 19.54
C TYR A 125 -2.94 7.75 19.95
N GLU A 126 -3.13 9.00 19.53
CA GLU A 126 -2.20 10.10 19.79
C GLU A 126 -2.95 11.41 20.13
N PRO A 127 -3.69 11.47 21.26
CA PRO A 127 -4.61 12.58 21.56
C PRO A 127 -3.93 13.95 21.70
N SER A 128 -2.63 13.98 22.06
CA SER A 128 -1.84 15.21 22.15
C SER A 128 -1.23 15.66 20.81
N HIS A 129 -1.40 14.88 19.74
CA HIS A 129 -0.84 15.18 18.43
C HIS A 129 -1.66 16.32 17.76
N PRO A 130 -1.03 17.28 17.05
CA PRO A 130 -1.74 18.39 16.42
C PRO A 130 -2.55 18.00 15.17
N ALA A 131 -2.32 16.81 14.62
CA ALA A 131 -2.92 16.36 13.36
C ALA A 131 -4.46 16.43 13.32
N PRO A 132 -5.24 16.02 14.35
CA PRO A 132 -6.69 16.11 14.30
C PRO A 132 -7.20 17.52 14.01
N LEU A 133 -6.60 18.54 14.64
CA LEU A 133 -6.96 19.95 14.44
C LEU A 133 -6.60 20.43 13.03
N MET A 134 -5.44 20.00 12.51
CA MET A 134 -5.02 20.35 11.16
C MET A 134 -5.90 19.70 10.08
N ILE A 135 -6.25 18.42 10.27
CA ILE A 135 -7.12 17.68 9.36
C ILE A 135 -8.52 18.32 9.31
N GLU A 136 -9.08 18.67 10.47
CA GLU A 136 -10.37 19.37 10.55
C GLU A 136 -10.32 20.72 9.83
N ARG A 137 -9.21 21.45 9.94
CA ARG A 137 -9.01 22.69 9.19
C ARG A 137 -8.97 22.45 7.68
N VAL A 138 -8.23 21.44 7.22
CA VAL A 138 -8.16 21.08 5.79
C VAL A 138 -9.54 20.65 5.25
N GLN A 139 -10.31 19.88 6.03
CA GLN A 139 -11.67 19.48 5.65
C GLN A 139 -12.57 20.70 5.42
N ARG A 140 -12.55 21.69 6.33
CA ARG A 140 -13.33 22.94 6.17
C ARG A 140 -12.88 23.76 4.96
N LEU A 141 -11.58 23.87 4.74
CA LEU A 141 -11.04 24.63 3.61
C LEU A 141 -11.32 23.97 2.25
N SER A 142 -11.43 22.64 2.21
CA SER A 142 -11.78 21.91 0.98
C SER A 142 -13.09 22.42 0.39
N GLU A 143 -14.08 22.75 1.22
CA GLU A 143 -15.40 23.19 0.77
C GLU A 143 -15.45 24.64 0.27
N LEU A 144 -14.40 25.42 0.54
CA LEU A 144 -14.34 26.85 0.23
C LEU A 144 -13.71 27.13 -1.14
N ASN A 145 -14.15 28.22 -1.77
CA ASN A 145 -13.50 28.74 -2.95
C ASN A 145 -12.17 29.40 -2.58
N PHE A 146 -11.23 29.47 -3.52
CA PHE A 146 -9.89 30.01 -3.28
C PHE A 146 -9.88 31.39 -2.59
N MET A 147 -10.79 32.30 -2.97
CA MET A 147 -10.91 33.62 -2.30
C MET A 147 -11.36 33.53 -0.84
N ASP A 148 -12.24 32.58 -0.52
CA ASP A 148 -12.70 32.36 0.85
C ASP A 148 -11.62 31.68 1.70
N ILE A 149 -10.80 30.81 1.10
CA ILE A 149 -9.60 30.24 1.72
C ILE A 149 -8.61 31.34 2.08
N ILE A 150 -8.33 32.27 1.16
CA ILE A 150 -7.39 33.39 1.42
C ILE A 150 -7.95 34.32 2.50
N ARG A 151 -9.25 34.61 2.52
CA ARG A 151 -9.88 35.38 3.60
C ARG A 151 -9.73 34.71 4.97
N ASP A 152 -9.82 33.39 5.05
CA ASP A 152 -9.67 32.62 6.29
C ASP A 152 -8.20 32.49 6.75
N LEU A 153 -7.26 32.33 5.81
CA LEU A 153 -5.84 32.14 6.14
C LEU A 153 -5.08 33.45 6.35
N ALA A 154 -5.33 34.44 5.50
CA ALA A 154 -4.53 35.65 5.40
C ALA A 154 -5.39 36.81 4.84
N PRO A 155 -6.23 37.44 5.67
CA PRO A 155 -7.13 38.52 5.23
C PRO A 155 -6.38 39.68 4.55
N ASP A 156 -5.15 39.98 4.98
CA ASP A 156 -4.31 41.01 4.35
C ASP A 156 -3.83 40.61 2.94
N GLY A 157 -3.74 39.32 2.64
CA GLY A 157 -3.37 38.78 1.32
C GLY A 157 -4.47 38.95 0.27
N VAL A 158 -5.73 39.13 0.68
CA VAL A 158 -6.87 39.39 -0.22
C VAL A 158 -6.63 40.67 -1.02
N ASN A 159 -6.19 41.74 -0.35
CA ASN A 159 -5.93 43.04 -0.98
C ASN A 159 -4.81 42.97 -2.04
N GLN A 160 -3.77 42.15 -1.80
CA GLN A 160 -2.69 41.95 -2.77
C GLN A 160 -3.18 41.20 -4.01
N LEU A 161 -4.04 40.20 -3.81
CA LEU A 161 -4.59 39.40 -4.89
C LEU A 161 -5.56 40.20 -5.75
N GLU A 162 -6.41 41.05 -5.15
CA GLU A 162 -7.30 41.97 -5.85
C GLU A 162 -6.53 43.01 -6.69
N ASN A 163 -5.35 43.45 -6.24
CA ASN A 163 -4.47 44.33 -7.02
C ASN A 163 -3.82 43.62 -8.22
N ILE A 164 -3.55 42.31 -8.14
CA ILE A 164 -2.89 41.53 -9.21
C ILE A 164 -3.90 41.08 -10.27
N PHE A 165 -5.07 40.59 -9.87
CA PHE A 165 -6.08 40.06 -10.79
C PHE A 165 -7.14 41.09 -11.23
N GLY A 166 -7.13 42.27 -10.61
CA GLY A 166 -8.11 43.33 -10.83
C GLY A 166 -9.41 43.09 -10.03
N ARG A 167 -10.08 44.18 -9.61
CA ARG A 167 -11.40 44.07 -8.98
C ARG A 167 -12.40 43.53 -10.01
N ARG A 168 -13.09 42.44 -9.64
CA ARG A 168 -14.36 42.10 -10.29
C ARG A 168 -15.40 43.07 -9.74
N GLU A 169 -15.79 44.05 -10.57
CA GLU A 169 -17.04 44.80 -10.35
C GLU A 169 -18.25 43.88 -10.47
#